data_AF-A0AA87ARW4-F1
#
_entry.id   AF-A0AA87ARW4-F1
#
_cell.length_a   1.000
_cell.length_b   1.000
_cell.length_c   1.000
_cell.angle_alpha   90.00
_cell.angle_beta   90.00
_cell.angle_gamma   90.00
#
_symmetry.space_group_name_H-M   'P 1'
#
loop_
_entity.id
_entity.type
_entity.pdbx_description
1 polymer ?
#
loop_
_entity_poly.entity_id
_entity_poly.type
_entity_poly.pdbx_seq_one_letter_code
_entity_poly.pdbx_strand_id
1 'polypeptide(L)'
;MIFYYIKNSDLHIADFNTKKNLIIDNNDDLDKFIKRNKKEIWITYDQADHLKNVVTVYDCKDKYSIQYKMNSYNVKTELEAVVETFFENIDTYKCKMALINEFKLPKYLINSSIASITAYAIGGTPCYKDEFDFMKLDILFKYSHVRNFFMNNNNYSQKYKTMIAGVEHTYGYGGCHGARKSYCSSKPVLVIDIEAFYPTMLNRLGYFNIKKISRAKYIHEQNLKLKGKPERLPYKLADNSIVGNFKNKFSDLYNPRASNTICVNGQLLITLLIEMLEPHIKLIQTNTDGIIIEYDDFDTIDRICEKFEDLTRYNLTFTCYDKIYQKDVNNYLLIGDEIKAVGELKECSEGNYTESIIKRSMRAYLTSGEKIAKTINNCKEEREFQILAKPDYRVFANWYGRPIKGVFSFDVSNQFKYYDENWYISEAIRRVKKYGVTL
;
A
#
# COMPACT_ATOMS: atom_id res chain seq x y z
N MET A 1 8.55 -27.00 -2.32
CA MET A 1 7.83 -26.25 -1.26
C MET A 1 6.89 -27.18 -0.56
N ILE A 2 6.82 -27.09 0.78
CA ILE A 2 5.96 -27.92 1.61
C ILE A 2 4.97 -27.02 2.32
N PHE A 3 3.68 -27.27 2.13
CA PHE A 3 2.62 -26.59 2.87
C PHE A 3 2.16 -27.50 4.00
N TYR A 4 1.94 -26.93 5.18
CA TYR A 4 1.46 -27.71 6.30
C TYR A 4 0.53 -26.94 7.23
N TYR A 5 -0.32 -27.70 7.92
CA TYR A 5 -1.15 -27.24 9.02
C TYR A 5 -1.28 -28.33 10.08
N ILE A 6 -1.56 -27.94 11.34
CA ILE A 6 -1.72 -28.85 12.47
C ILE A 6 -3.16 -28.81 12.94
N LYS A 7 -3.81 -29.97 12.99
CA LYS A 7 -5.18 -30.12 13.49
C LYS A 7 -5.29 -31.36 14.34
N ASN A 8 -5.83 -31.24 15.55
CA ASN A 8 -5.99 -32.37 16.48
C ASN A 8 -4.68 -33.15 16.75
N SER A 9 -3.54 -32.48 16.72
CA SER A 9 -2.18 -33.07 16.79
C SER A 9 -1.70 -33.79 15.53
N ASP A 10 -2.52 -33.89 14.48
CA ASP A 10 -2.13 -34.44 13.20
C ASP A 10 -1.53 -33.35 12.31
N LEU A 11 -0.44 -33.70 11.62
CA LEU A 11 0.23 -32.83 10.67
C LEU A 11 -0.29 -33.11 9.25
N HIS A 12 -1.08 -32.17 8.72
CA HIS A 12 -1.56 -32.20 7.34
C HIS A 12 -0.54 -31.53 6.42
N ILE A 13 -0.08 -32.23 5.40
CA ILE A 13 0.94 -31.76 4.46
C ILE A 13 0.40 -31.80 3.02
N ALA A 14 0.67 -30.73 2.27
CA ALA A 14 0.66 -30.73 0.81
C ALA A 14 2.09 -30.51 0.31
N ASP A 15 2.66 -31.55 -0.32
CA ASP A 15 3.95 -31.45 -0.97
C ASP A 15 3.75 -31.04 -2.43
N PHE A 16 4.10 -29.80 -2.73
CA PHE A 16 3.94 -29.22 -4.05
C PHE A 16 4.86 -29.85 -5.10
N ASN A 17 6.03 -30.35 -4.68
CA ASN A 17 7.01 -30.93 -5.58
C ASN A 17 6.55 -32.33 -6.04
N THR A 18 5.99 -33.13 -5.13
CA THR A 18 5.53 -34.49 -5.44
C THR A 18 4.04 -34.59 -5.76
N LYS A 19 3.29 -33.48 -5.62
CA LYS A 19 1.83 -33.40 -5.77
C LYS A 19 1.07 -34.38 -4.87
N LYS A 20 1.59 -34.62 -3.66
CA LYS A 20 1.00 -35.55 -2.69
C LYS A 20 0.47 -34.80 -1.47
N ASN A 21 -0.72 -35.22 -1.03
CA ASN A 21 -1.27 -34.84 0.28
C ASN A 21 -1.05 -35.99 1.25
N LEU A 22 -0.60 -35.66 2.47
CA LEU A 22 -0.23 -36.62 3.50
C LEU A 22 -0.78 -36.13 4.86
N ILE A 23 -1.11 -37.08 5.73
CA ILE A 23 -1.40 -36.83 7.14
C ILE A 23 -0.38 -37.64 7.92
N ILE A 24 0.37 -36.99 8.81
CA ILE A 24 1.35 -37.63 9.69
C ILE A 24 0.87 -37.48 11.14
N ASP A 25 0.65 -38.61 11.80
CA ASP A 25 0.07 -38.73 13.15
C ASP A 25 1.08 -39.29 14.18
N ASN A 26 2.31 -39.60 13.74
CA ASN A 26 3.35 -40.21 14.57
C ASN A 26 4.74 -39.58 14.34
N ASN A 27 5.58 -39.61 15.39
CA ASN A 27 6.88 -38.94 15.38
C ASN A 27 7.91 -39.59 14.44
N ASP A 28 7.92 -40.91 14.30
CA ASP A 28 8.90 -41.63 13.48
C ASP A 28 8.78 -41.27 11.99
N ASP A 29 7.55 -41.18 11.49
CA ASP A 29 7.29 -40.81 10.11
C ASP A 29 7.52 -39.31 9.87
N LEU A 30 7.23 -38.47 10.88
CA LEU A 30 7.58 -37.05 10.84
C LEU A 30 9.09 -36.85 10.72
N ASP A 31 9.89 -37.53 11.53
CA ASP A 31 11.35 -37.43 11.50
C ASP A 31 11.93 -37.89 10.16
N LYS A 32 11.42 -39.00 9.61
CA LYS A 32 11.79 -39.47 8.26
C LYS A 32 11.45 -38.42 7.21
N PHE A 33 10.27 -37.81 7.28
CA PHE A 33 9.81 -36.82 6.32
C PHE A 33 10.64 -35.52 6.42
N ILE A 34 10.89 -35.01 7.64
CA ILE A 34 11.77 -33.87 7.88
C ILE A 34 13.17 -34.14 7.34
N LYS A 35 13.75 -35.31 7.63
CA LYS A 35 15.10 -35.65 7.15
C LYS A 35 15.21 -35.65 5.63
N ARG A 36 14.18 -36.16 4.93
CA ARG A 36 14.10 -36.15 3.45
C ARG A 36 13.95 -34.74 2.89
N ASN A 37 13.21 -33.87 3.58
CA ASN A 37 12.80 -32.57 3.08
C ASN A 37 13.41 -31.36 3.80
N LYS A 38 14.48 -31.57 4.57
CA LYS A 38 15.08 -30.53 5.44
C LYS A 38 15.54 -29.28 4.69
N LYS A 39 15.82 -29.40 3.40
CA LYS A 39 16.28 -28.30 2.53
C LYS A 39 15.13 -27.49 1.91
N GLU A 40 13.92 -28.03 1.92
CA GLU A 40 12.73 -27.35 1.41
C GLU A 40 12.30 -26.22 2.35
N ILE A 41 11.54 -25.27 1.80
CA ILE A 41 10.86 -24.24 2.60
C ILE A 41 9.48 -24.75 2.97
N TRP A 42 9.19 -24.71 4.27
CA TRP A 42 7.94 -25.15 4.87
C TRP A 42 7.05 -23.95 5.12
N ILE A 43 5.80 -23.99 4.68
CA ILE A 43 4.88 -22.86 4.65
C ILE A 43 3.68 -23.19 5.52
N THR A 44 3.30 -22.26 6.40
CA THR A 44 2.18 -22.43 7.33
C THR A 44 1.54 -21.10 7.72
N TYR A 45 0.60 -21.12 8.66
CA TYR A 45 0.07 -19.94 9.35
C TYR A 45 0.06 -20.18 10.85
N ASP A 46 0.50 -19.21 11.65
CA ASP A 46 0.34 -19.20 13.13
C ASP A 46 0.82 -20.49 13.85
N GLN A 47 1.64 -21.29 13.18
CA GLN A 47 2.13 -22.61 13.61
C GLN A 47 3.63 -22.76 13.31
N ALA A 48 4.33 -21.65 13.03
CA ALA A 48 5.73 -21.70 12.67
C ALA A 48 6.63 -22.19 13.82
N ASP A 49 6.20 -21.94 15.06
CA ASP A 49 6.94 -22.30 16.27
C ASP A 49 7.16 -23.80 16.43
N HIS A 50 6.28 -24.62 15.86
CA HIS A 50 6.38 -26.07 15.92
C HIS A 50 7.61 -26.62 15.19
N LEU A 51 7.99 -26.03 14.05
CA LEU A 51 9.02 -26.61 13.17
C LEU A 51 10.19 -25.66 12.85
N LYS A 52 10.12 -24.38 13.25
CA LYS A 52 11.17 -23.38 12.93
C LYS A 52 12.57 -23.71 13.45
N ASN A 53 12.68 -24.59 14.47
CA ASN A 53 13.96 -25.01 15.03
C ASN A 53 14.66 -26.12 14.23
N VAL A 54 13.91 -26.83 13.37
CA VAL A 54 14.40 -28.00 12.62
C VAL A 54 14.44 -27.76 11.11
N VAL A 55 13.53 -26.93 10.57
CA VAL A 55 13.44 -26.59 9.14
C VAL A 55 13.27 -25.08 8.94
N THR A 56 13.49 -24.62 7.71
CA THR A 56 13.18 -23.22 7.36
C THR A 56 11.68 -23.07 7.15
N VAL A 57 11.03 -22.32 8.03
CA VAL A 57 9.59 -22.06 7.96
C VAL A 57 9.31 -20.65 7.47
N TYR A 58 8.32 -20.49 6.60
CA TYR A 58 7.68 -19.24 6.24
C TYR A 58 6.25 -19.22 6.80
N ASP A 59 6.00 -18.31 7.72
CA ASP A 59 4.71 -18.08 8.33
C ASP A 59 3.95 -17.00 7.57
N CYS A 60 2.79 -17.34 7.02
CA CYS A 60 1.88 -16.39 6.40
C CYS A 60 1.19 -15.48 7.43
N LYS A 61 1.28 -15.76 8.74
CA LYS A 61 0.82 -14.98 9.92
C LYS A 61 -0.67 -14.61 9.98
N ASP A 62 -1.46 -15.04 9.02
CA ASP A 62 -2.80 -14.49 8.82
C ASP A 62 -3.92 -15.51 9.06
N LYS A 63 -4.13 -15.86 10.34
CA LYS A 63 -5.23 -16.74 10.77
C LYS A 63 -6.61 -16.21 10.34
N TYR A 64 -6.78 -14.89 10.33
CA TYR A 64 -8.02 -14.28 9.84
C TYR A 64 -8.21 -14.53 8.35
N SER A 65 -7.17 -14.34 7.52
CA SER A 65 -7.27 -14.66 6.09
C SER A 65 -7.51 -16.13 5.81
N ILE A 66 -6.91 -17.05 6.59
CA ILE A 66 -7.21 -18.48 6.45
C ILE A 66 -8.70 -18.74 6.70
N GLN A 67 -9.22 -18.26 7.83
CA GLN A 67 -10.64 -18.43 8.16
C GLN A 67 -11.56 -17.71 7.15
N TYR A 68 -11.15 -16.52 6.71
CA TYR A 68 -11.87 -15.74 5.70
C TYR A 68 -11.98 -16.51 4.39
N LYS A 69 -10.89 -17.11 3.92
CA LYS A 69 -10.86 -17.89 2.67
C LYS A 69 -11.71 -19.13 2.75
N MET A 70 -11.63 -19.89 3.84
CA MET A 70 -12.50 -21.06 4.01
C MET A 70 -13.99 -20.72 3.93
N ASN A 71 -14.36 -19.51 4.34
CA ASN A 71 -15.76 -19.10 4.43
C ASN A 71 -16.23 -18.32 3.19
N SER A 72 -15.34 -17.53 2.57
CA SER A 72 -15.68 -16.60 1.48
C SER A 72 -15.24 -17.12 0.11
N TYR A 73 -14.34 -18.10 0.08
CA TYR A 73 -13.93 -18.81 -1.12
C TYR A 73 -14.47 -20.23 -1.02
N ASN A 74 -14.69 -20.89 -2.16
CA ASN A 74 -15.13 -22.28 -2.23
C ASN A 74 -13.99 -23.26 -1.89
N VAL A 75 -13.22 -22.95 -0.84
CA VAL A 75 -12.05 -23.69 -0.36
C VAL A 75 -12.51 -24.65 0.74
N LYS A 76 -12.15 -25.94 0.61
CA LYS A 76 -12.71 -27.02 1.43
C LYS A 76 -11.90 -27.33 2.68
N THR A 77 -10.62 -26.96 2.71
CA THR A 77 -9.72 -27.27 3.83
C THR A 77 -8.86 -26.09 4.26
N GLU A 78 -8.43 -26.09 5.52
CA GLU A 78 -7.46 -25.10 6.05
C GLU A 78 -6.16 -25.15 5.25
N LEU A 79 -5.71 -26.34 4.84
CA LEU A 79 -4.52 -26.52 4.03
C LEU A 79 -4.61 -25.84 2.65
N GLU A 80 -5.75 -25.97 1.97
CA GLU A 80 -6.01 -25.26 0.71
C GLU A 80 -6.01 -23.73 0.94
N ALA A 81 -6.61 -23.24 2.03
CA ALA A 81 -6.61 -21.81 2.35
C ALA A 81 -5.20 -21.26 2.61
N VAL A 82 -4.29 -22.06 3.19
CA VAL A 82 -2.88 -21.71 3.37
C VAL A 82 -2.17 -21.57 2.02
N VAL A 83 -2.41 -22.53 1.12
CA VAL A 83 -1.86 -22.51 -0.24
C VAL A 83 -2.29 -21.24 -0.97
N GLU A 84 -3.59 -20.94 -0.99
CA GLU A 84 -4.13 -19.72 -1.61
C GLU A 84 -3.54 -18.45 -0.99
N THR A 85 -3.42 -18.39 0.33
CA THR A 85 -2.84 -17.22 1.05
C THR A 85 -1.39 -16.99 0.69
N PHE A 86 -0.61 -18.06 0.54
CA PHE A 86 0.78 -17.96 0.13
C PHE A 86 0.90 -17.42 -1.30
N PHE A 87 0.11 -17.94 -2.24
CA PHE A 87 0.20 -17.54 -3.64
C PHE A 87 -0.28 -16.10 -3.89
N GLU A 88 -1.29 -15.62 -3.16
CA GLU A 88 -1.66 -14.20 -3.17
C GLU A 88 -0.54 -13.27 -2.66
N ASN A 89 0.33 -13.77 -1.79
CA ASN A 89 1.43 -13.01 -1.18
C ASN A 89 2.81 -13.43 -1.71
N ILE A 90 2.86 -14.13 -2.84
CA ILE A 90 4.09 -14.73 -3.35
C ILE A 90 5.16 -13.70 -3.68
N ASP A 91 4.77 -12.51 -4.14
CA ASP A 91 5.71 -11.45 -4.48
C ASP A 91 6.40 -10.89 -3.24
N THR A 92 5.68 -10.79 -2.12
CA THR A 92 6.27 -10.44 -0.82
C THR A 92 7.31 -11.48 -0.41
N TYR A 93 6.97 -12.77 -0.51
CA TYR A 93 7.90 -13.86 -0.23
C TYR A 93 9.15 -13.80 -1.13
N LYS A 94 8.99 -13.64 -2.45
CA LYS A 94 10.08 -13.50 -3.41
C LYS A 94 10.98 -12.32 -3.07
N CYS A 95 10.40 -11.17 -2.69
CA CYS A 95 11.17 -10.00 -2.29
C CYS A 95 12.04 -10.25 -1.07
N LYS A 96 11.47 -10.87 -0.03
CA LYS A 96 12.23 -11.23 1.18
C LYS A 96 13.37 -12.20 0.85
N MET A 97 13.11 -13.24 0.07
CA MET A 97 14.14 -14.20 -0.35
C MET A 97 15.24 -13.55 -1.18
N ALA A 98 14.89 -12.67 -2.12
CA ALA A 98 15.86 -11.93 -2.92
C ALA A 98 16.82 -11.13 -2.04
N LEU A 99 16.31 -10.36 -1.08
CA LEU A 99 17.14 -9.56 -0.16
C LEU A 99 17.99 -10.44 0.77
N ILE A 100 17.43 -11.53 1.30
CA ILE A 100 18.16 -12.46 2.17
C ILE A 100 19.33 -13.09 1.41
N ASN A 101 19.10 -13.53 0.18
CA ASN A 101 20.14 -14.14 -0.65
C ASN A 101 21.20 -13.12 -1.07
N GLU A 102 20.76 -11.94 -1.56
CA GLU A 102 21.64 -10.87 -2.03
C GLU A 102 22.64 -10.44 -0.95
N PHE A 103 22.17 -10.22 0.27
CA PHE A 103 23.02 -9.75 1.37
C PHE A 103 23.61 -10.88 2.24
N LYS A 104 23.38 -12.14 1.85
CA LYS A 104 23.81 -13.36 2.56
C LYS A 104 23.37 -13.36 4.03
N LEU A 105 22.09 -13.10 4.26
CA LEU A 105 21.51 -12.97 5.59
C LEU A 105 21.02 -14.31 6.14
N PRO A 106 20.81 -14.43 7.46
CA PRO A 106 20.22 -15.64 8.05
C PRO A 106 18.82 -15.93 7.49
N LYS A 107 18.56 -17.19 7.15
CA LYS A 107 17.29 -17.63 6.53
C LYS A 107 16.05 -17.41 7.41
N TYR A 108 16.19 -17.43 8.73
CA TYR A 108 15.06 -17.23 9.65
C TYR A 108 14.40 -15.86 9.50
N LEU A 109 15.11 -14.88 8.91
CA LEU A 109 14.58 -13.55 8.62
C LEU A 109 13.44 -13.55 7.59
N ILE A 110 13.16 -14.67 6.93
CA ILE A 110 12.03 -14.81 6.00
C ILE A 110 10.66 -14.52 6.67
N ASN A 111 10.60 -14.69 8.01
CA ASN A 111 9.43 -14.37 8.84
C ASN A 111 9.39 -12.91 9.32
N SER A 112 10.44 -12.14 9.07
CA SER A 112 10.52 -10.72 9.38
C SER A 112 9.89 -9.88 8.27
N SER A 113 9.62 -8.61 8.55
CA SER A 113 9.18 -7.66 7.52
C SER A 113 10.34 -7.31 6.59
N ILE A 114 10.06 -6.85 5.36
CA ILE A 114 11.10 -6.31 4.46
C ILE A 114 11.87 -5.17 5.13
N ALA A 115 11.19 -4.35 5.93
CA ALA A 115 11.82 -3.29 6.71
C ALA A 115 12.85 -3.83 7.71
N SER A 116 12.51 -4.89 8.45
CA SER A 116 13.43 -5.53 9.41
C SER A 116 14.60 -6.23 8.71
N ILE A 117 14.34 -6.92 7.59
CA ILE A 117 15.38 -7.55 6.76
C ILE A 117 16.36 -6.49 6.27
N THR A 118 15.84 -5.37 5.76
CA THR A 118 16.65 -4.26 5.25
C THR A 118 17.48 -3.62 6.36
N ALA A 119 16.88 -3.35 7.53
CA ALA A 119 17.57 -2.83 8.70
C ALA A 119 18.71 -3.76 9.16
N TYR A 120 18.47 -5.07 9.19
CA TYR A 120 19.50 -6.06 9.50
C TYR A 120 20.61 -6.08 8.43
N ALA A 121 20.24 -5.95 7.15
CA ALA A 121 21.18 -5.98 6.04
C ALA A 121 22.17 -4.82 6.10
N ILE A 122 21.69 -3.59 6.35
CA ILE A 122 22.53 -2.39 6.34
C ILE A 122 23.13 -2.08 7.72
N GLY A 123 22.47 -2.50 8.80
CA GLY A 123 22.85 -2.24 10.19
C GLY A 123 22.75 -0.76 10.55
N GLY A 124 22.40 -0.48 11.80
CA GLY A 124 22.32 0.88 12.31
C GLY A 124 22.78 1.04 13.75
N THR A 125 22.79 2.29 14.18
CA THR A 125 22.93 2.69 15.58
C THR A 125 21.77 3.64 15.90
N PRO A 126 20.77 3.24 16.71
CA PRO A 126 19.65 4.11 17.03
C PRO A 126 20.07 5.47 17.61
N CYS A 127 19.38 6.54 17.20
CA CYS A 127 19.57 7.90 17.70
C CYS A 127 18.26 8.45 18.28
N TYR A 128 18.33 9.08 19.46
CA TYR A 128 17.16 9.56 20.22
C TYR A 128 17.21 11.06 20.53
N LYS A 129 18.24 11.77 20.07
CA LYS A 129 18.50 13.17 20.46
C LYS A 129 18.08 14.14 19.36
N ASP A 130 17.70 15.35 19.80
CA ASP A 130 17.58 16.55 18.97
C ASP A 130 16.71 16.36 17.71
N GLU A 131 15.56 15.69 17.86
CA GLU A 131 14.71 15.30 16.72
C GLU A 131 14.18 16.47 15.89
N PHE A 132 14.13 17.67 16.47
CA PHE A 132 13.68 18.90 15.83
C PHE A 132 14.83 19.78 15.30
N ASP A 133 16.06 19.51 15.73
CA ASP A 133 17.26 20.20 15.25
C ASP A 133 17.68 19.59 13.92
N PHE A 134 17.24 20.15 12.80
CA PHE A 134 17.65 19.70 11.48
C PHE A 134 17.51 20.82 10.46
N MET A 135 18.31 20.73 9.40
CA MET A 135 18.27 21.68 8.28
C MET A 135 16.90 21.65 7.60
N LYS A 136 16.34 22.84 7.37
CA LYS A 136 15.11 23.08 6.63
C LYS A 136 15.46 23.91 5.39
N LEU A 137 15.34 23.31 4.21
CA LEU A 137 15.73 23.90 2.92
C LEU A 137 15.08 25.26 2.72
N ASP A 138 15.87 26.27 2.38
CA ASP A 138 15.39 27.64 2.10
C ASP A 138 15.23 27.84 0.60
N ILE A 139 14.18 27.23 0.05
CA ILE A 139 13.97 27.09 -1.40
C ILE A 139 12.62 27.63 -1.89
N LEU A 140 11.76 28.10 -0.98
CA LEU A 140 10.43 28.62 -1.31
C LEU A 140 10.46 30.15 -1.36
N PHE A 141 9.93 30.75 -2.43
CA PHE A 141 9.83 32.20 -2.55
C PHE A 141 8.43 32.67 -2.13
N LYS A 142 7.40 32.23 -2.87
CA LYS A 142 6.00 32.58 -2.65
C LYS A 142 5.43 31.93 -1.39
N TYR A 143 5.79 30.68 -1.11
CA TYR A 143 5.25 29.91 0.02
C TYR A 143 6.22 29.78 1.20
N SER A 144 7.10 30.76 1.41
CA SER A 144 8.13 30.76 2.47
C SER A 144 7.57 30.60 3.89
N HIS A 145 6.31 30.97 4.14
CA HIS A 145 5.62 30.75 5.41
C HIS A 145 5.48 29.26 5.78
N VAL A 146 5.46 28.34 4.80
CA VAL A 146 5.46 26.89 5.05
C VAL A 146 6.77 26.47 5.74
N ARG A 147 7.91 26.99 5.28
CA ARG A 147 9.21 26.77 5.92
C ARG A 147 9.23 27.39 7.33
N ASN A 148 8.73 28.62 7.46
CA ASN A 148 8.68 29.31 8.76
C ASN A 148 7.85 28.55 9.80
N PHE A 149 6.77 27.87 9.39
CA PHE A 149 6.05 26.97 10.29
C PHE A 149 6.95 25.88 10.86
N PHE A 150 7.72 25.17 10.03
CA PHE A 150 8.63 24.12 10.52
C PHE A 150 9.82 24.65 11.31
N MET A 151 10.29 25.88 11.04
CA MET A 151 11.34 26.52 11.84
C MET A 151 10.88 26.79 13.29
N ASN A 152 9.58 27.07 13.48
CA ASN A 152 9.03 27.48 14.77
C ASN A 152 8.18 26.39 15.47
N ASN A 153 8.01 25.22 14.85
CA ASN A 153 7.16 24.16 15.37
C ASN A 153 7.97 22.94 15.80
N ASN A 154 8.02 22.67 17.11
CA ASN A 154 8.61 21.47 17.69
C ASN A 154 7.54 20.50 18.26
N ASN A 155 6.35 20.47 17.66
CA ASN A 155 5.22 19.67 18.12
C ASN A 155 4.58 18.89 16.96
N TYR A 156 4.65 17.55 17.04
CA TYR A 156 4.08 16.64 16.04
C TYR A 156 2.56 16.79 15.83
N SER A 157 1.84 17.19 16.87
CA SER A 157 0.38 17.35 16.86
C SER A 157 -0.06 18.62 16.15
N GLN A 158 0.80 19.64 16.09
CA GLN A 158 0.49 20.87 15.38
C GLN A 158 0.51 20.64 13.87
N LYS A 159 -0.54 21.12 13.20
CA LYS A 159 -0.69 21.12 11.75
C LYS A 159 -0.84 22.54 11.27
N TYR A 160 -0.33 22.82 10.09
CA TYR A 160 -0.46 24.13 9.46
C TYR A 160 -1.37 24.03 8.24
N LYS A 161 -2.47 24.77 8.26
CA LYS A 161 -3.42 24.85 7.15
C LYS A 161 -3.20 26.15 6.39
N THR A 162 -3.01 26.07 5.07
CA THR A 162 -2.78 27.24 4.23
C THR A 162 -3.23 26.97 2.79
N MET A 163 -3.36 28.03 1.98
CA MET A 163 -3.71 27.91 0.58
C MET A 163 -2.43 27.83 -0.26
N ILE A 164 -2.29 26.80 -1.10
CA ILE A 164 -1.20 26.65 -2.07
C ILE A 164 -1.84 26.39 -3.43
N ALA A 165 -1.54 27.24 -4.44
CA ALA A 165 -2.10 27.14 -5.78
C ALA A 165 -3.64 26.97 -5.80
N GLY A 166 -4.34 27.71 -4.93
CA GLY A 166 -5.80 27.67 -4.81
C GLY A 166 -6.39 26.38 -4.24
N VAL A 167 -5.58 25.55 -3.56
CA VAL A 167 -5.99 24.34 -2.85
C VAL A 167 -5.59 24.44 -1.37
N GLU A 168 -6.52 24.15 -0.45
CA GLU A 168 -6.23 24.09 0.98
C GLU A 168 -5.30 22.89 1.25
N HIS A 169 -4.10 23.18 1.77
CA HIS A 169 -3.11 22.21 2.17
C HIS A 169 -3.02 22.12 3.69
N THR A 170 -2.77 20.91 4.18
CA THR A 170 -2.38 20.65 5.57
C THR A 170 -0.95 20.12 5.60
N TYR A 171 -0.05 20.85 6.26
CA TYR A 171 1.34 20.48 6.49
C TYR A 171 1.56 19.96 7.92
N GLY A 172 2.49 19.03 8.06
CA GLY A 172 2.98 18.57 9.35
C GLY A 172 4.10 17.55 9.23
N TYR A 173 4.63 17.08 10.35
CA TYR A 173 5.75 16.12 10.40
C TYR A 173 5.48 14.73 9.78
N GLY A 174 4.25 14.47 9.34
CA GLY A 174 3.85 13.24 8.67
C GLY A 174 3.76 13.35 7.15
N GLY A 175 3.93 14.55 6.58
CA GLY A 175 3.71 14.84 5.16
C GLY A 175 2.68 15.94 4.95
N CYS A 176 2.56 16.38 3.70
CA CYS A 176 1.58 17.38 3.27
C CYS A 176 0.47 16.72 2.44
N HIS A 177 -0.75 17.22 2.59
CA HIS A 177 -1.88 16.81 1.76
C HIS A 177 -2.70 18.03 1.37
N GLY A 178 -3.09 18.11 0.11
CA GLY A 178 -4.04 19.12 -0.40
C GLY A 178 -4.88 18.51 -1.50
N ALA A 179 -6.18 18.75 -1.51
CA ALA A 179 -7.05 18.24 -2.56
C ALA A 179 -8.30 19.10 -2.72
N ARG A 180 -8.70 19.35 -3.97
CA ARG A 180 -10.05 19.82 -4.28
C ARG A 180 -11.04 18.70 -3.98
N LYS A 181 -11.96 18.93 -3.03
CA LYS A 181 -12.99 17.95 -2.67
C LYS A 181 -14.12 17.98 -3.71
N SER A 182 -14.71 16.82 -3.98
CA SER A 182 -15.84 16.70 -4.90
C SER A 182 -15.61 17.40 -6.23
N TYR A 183 -14.50 17.03 -6.86
CA TYR A 183 -13.96 17.67 -8.05
C TYR A 183 -14.00 16.71 -9.25
N CYS A 184 -14.44 17.20 -10.40
CA CYS A 184 -14.29 16.50 -11.66
C CYS A 184 -13.66 17.44 -12.70
N SER A 185 -12.88 16.86 -13.61
CA SER A 185 -12.31 17.58 -14.74
C SER A 185 -12.50 16.82 -16.03
N SER A 186 -12.85 17.56 -17.07
CA SER A 186 -12.82 17.12 -18.46
C SER A 186 -11.65 17.73 -19.26
N LYS A 187 -10.75 18.47 -18.60
CA LYS A 187 -9.48 18.91 -19.20
C LYS A 187 -8.42 17.81 -19.04
N PRO A 188 -7.37 17.80 -19.88
CA PRO A 188 -6.21 16.93 -19.68
C PRO A 188 -5.64 17.06 -18.27
N VAL A 189 -5.33 15.90 -17.68
CA VAL A 189 -4.80 15.76 -16.33
C VAL A 189 -3.41 15.14 -16.40
N LEU A 190 -2.47 15.69 -15.64
CA LEU A 190 -1.13 15.15 -15.52
C LEU A 190 -0.88 14.73 -14.07
N VAL A 191 -0.46 13.48 -13.90
CA VAL A 191 0.14 13.01 -12.64
C VAL A 191 1.64 13.22 -12.77
N ILE A 192 2.21 13.98 -11.83
CA ILE A 192 3.65 14.25 -11.73
C ILE A 192 4.14 13.66 -10.42
N ASP A 193 4.92 12.58 -10.50
CA ASP A 193 5.53 11.92 -9.35
C ASP A 193 7.04 12.19 -9.31
N ILE A 194 7.60 12.36 -8.10
CA ILE A 194 9.05 12.48 -7.91
C ILE A 194 9.67 11.09 -7.75
N GLU A 195 10.66 10.76 -8.59
CA GLU A 195 11.26 9.43 -8.60
C GLU A 195 11.99 9.09 -7.30
N ALA A 196 11.61 7.95 -6.71
CA ALA A 196 12.21 7.42 -5.48
C ALA A 196 12.41 8.52 -4.41
N PHE A 197 11.38 9.36 -4.22
CA PHE A 197 11.50 10.68 -3.61
C PHE A 197 12.32 10.70 -2.30
N TYR A 198 11.84 9.99 -1.28
CA TYR A 198 12.50 9.92 0.01
C TYR A 198 13.86 9.20 -0.02
N PRO A 199 14.01 8.04 -0.68
CA PRO A 199 15.32 7.45 -0.90
C PRO A 199 16.36 8.36 -1.56
N THR A 200 15.99 9.07 -2.62
CA THR A 200 16.87 10.01 -3.33
C THR A 200 17.31 11.14 -2.39
N MET A 201 16.40 11.61 -1.53
CA MET A 201 16.73 12.60 -0.50
C MET A 201 17.70 12.05 0.55
N LEU A 202 17.49 10.82 1.02
CA LEU A 202 18.41 10.14 1.94
C LEU A 202 19.82 10.04 1.33
N ASN A 203 19.92 9.63 0.07
CA ASN A 203 21.20 9.52 -0.63
C ASN A 203 21.94 10.87 -0.72
N ARG A 204 21.20 11.99 -0.77
CA ARG A 204 21.77 13.34 -0.92
C ARG A 204 22.06 14.05 0.39
N LEU A 205 21.17 13.95 1.38
CA LEU A 205 21.34 14.57 2.70
C LEU A 205 22.26 13.75 3.61
N GLY A 206 22.51 12.48 3.25
CA GLY A 206 23.44 11.58 3.92
C GLY A 206 22.75 10.41 4.60
N TYR A 207 23.44 9.27 4.65
CA TYR A 207 22.96 8.06 5.30
C TYR A 207 23.15 8.16 6.82
N PHE A 208 22.17 8.78 7.48
CA PHE A 208 22.13 8.91 8.93
C PHE A 208 22.23 7.55 9.59
N ASN A 209 23.09 7.43 10.62
CA ASN A 209 23.19 6.30 11.55
C ASN A 209 23.16 4.87 10.94
N ILE A 210 23.55 4.73 9.67
CA ILE A 210 23.65 3.47 8.93
C ILE A 210 25.11 3.02 8.93
N LYS A 211 25.36 1.77 9.35
CA LYS A 211 26.72 1.21 9.46
C LYS A 211 27.29 0.83 8.10
N LYS A 212 26.49 0.17 7.24
CA LYS A 212 26.92 -0.31 5.92
C LYS A 212 26.30 0.55 4.82
N ILE A 213 26.80 1.79 4.71
CA ILE A 213 26.34 2.77 3.71
C ILE A 213 26.41 2.23 2.28
N SER A 214 27.44 1.44 1.96
CA SER A 214 27.58 0.80 0.63
C SER A 214 26.40 -0.10 0.26
N ARG A 215 25.82 -0.84 1.23
CA ARG A 215 24.62 -1.65 0.98
C ARG A 215 23.39 -0.79 0.76
N ALA A 216 23.23 0.30 1.52
CA ALA A 216 22.12 1.23 1.35
C ALA A 216 22.18 1.95 -0.02
N LYS A 217 23.37 2.40 -0.45
CA LYS A 217 23.60 2.94 -1.79
C LYS A 217 23.30 1.92 -2.88
N TYR A 218 23.79 0.69 -2.73
CA TYR A 218 23.52 -0.38 -3.68
C TYR A 218 22.02 -0.66 -3.83
N ILE A 219 21.26 -0.71 -2.73
CA ILE A 219 19.79 -0.87 -2.77
C ILE A 219 19.15 0.24 -3.58
N HIS A 220 19.53 1.49 -3.32
CA HIS A 220 19.02 2.66 -4.03
C HIS A 220 19.37 2.63 -5.53
N GLU A 221 20.63 2.34 -5.87
CA GLU A 221 21.09 2.21 -7.25
C GLU A 221 20.35 1.09 -8.01
N GLN A 222 20.13 -0.08 -7.39
CA GLN A 222 19.34 -1.16 -8.02
C GLN A 222 17.87 -0.77 -8.20
N ASN A 223 17.27 -0.04 -7.24
CA ASN A 223 15.91 0.48 -7.39
C ASN A 223 15.78 1.38 -8.63
N LEU A 224 16.76 2.27 -8.87
CA LEU A 224 16.77 3.14 -10.05
C LEU A 224 17.09 2.36 -11.33
N LYS A 225 18.14 1.54 -11.33
CA LYS A 225 18.65 0.79 -12.51
C LYS A 225 17.63 -0.23 -13.05
N LEU A 226 16.85 -0.86 -12.18
CA LEU A 226 15.89 -1.90 -12.56
C LEU A 226 14.49 -1.35 -12.88
N LYS A 227 14.34 -0.03 -13.10
CA LYS A 227 13.06 0.56 -13.50
C LYS A 227 12.44 -0.18 -14.70
N GLY A 228 11.14 -0.49 -14.59
CA GLY A 228 10.41 -1.27 -15.60
C GLY A 228 10.63 -2.78 -15.54
N LYS A 229 11.48 -3.30 -14.64
CA LYS A 229 11.77 -4.74 -14.53
C LYS A 229 11.15 -5.36 -13.27
N PRO A 230 10.62 -6.60 -13.33
CA PRO A 230 10.06 -7.28 -12.15
C PRO A 230 11.05 -7.43 -10.98
N GLU A 231 12.34 -7.60 -11.27
CA GLU A 231 13.43 -7.75 -10.31
C GLU A 231 13.69 -6.49 -9.47
N ARG A 232 13.07 -5.36 -9.83
CA ARG A 232 13.16 -4.10 -9.07
C ARG A 232 12.44 -4.19 -7.73
N LEU A 233 11.33 -4.92 -7.67
CA LEU A 233 10.40 -4.86 -6.54
C LEU A 233 11.07 -5.04 -5.16
N PRO A 234 11.99 -6.00 -4.95
CA PRO A 234 12.69 -6.17 -3.68
C PRO A 234 13.49 -4.92 -3.29
N TYR A 235 14.20 -4.31 -4.24
CA TYR A 235 15.01 -3.12 -4.03
C TYR A 235 14.14 -1.89 -3.78
N LYS A 236 13.07 -1.70 -4.54
CA LYS A 236 12.10 -0.61 -4.32
C LYS A 236 11.50 -0.66 -2.91
N LEU A 237 11.10 -1.84 -2.45
CA LEU A 237 10.53 -2.03 -1.12
C LEU A 237 11.58 -1.85 -0.03
N ALA A 238 12.79 -2.37 -0.21
CA ALA A 238 13.90 -2.17 0.72
C ALA A 238 14.25 -0.70 0.85
N ASP A 239 14.44 0.01 -0.26
CA ASP A 239 14.84 1.42 -0.33
C ASP A 239 13.85 2.33 0.41
N ASN A 240 12.55 2.18 0.11
CA ASN A 240 11.48 2.88 0.82
C ASN A 240 11.45 2.55 2.33
N SER A 241 11.76 1.30 2.69
CA SER A 241 11.72 0.85 4.09
C SER A 241 12.84 1.43 4.95
N ILE A 242 13.97 1.88 4.36
CA ILE A 242 15.05 2.52 5.11
C ILE A 242 14.52 3.78 5.81
N VAL A 243 13.83 4.65 5.06
CA VAL A 243 13.25 5.88 5.59
C VAL A 243 12.12 5.59 6.58
N GLY A 244 11.27 4.60 6.29
CA GLY A 244 10.20 4.20 7.20
C GLY A 244 10.71 3.69 8.56
N ASN A 245 11.85 3.00 8.57
CA ASN A 245 12.46 2.49 9.79
C ASN A 245 13.01 3.59 10.72
N PHE A 246 13.27 4.79 10.23
CA PHE A 246 13.73 5.91 11.07
C PHE A 246 12.71 6.33 12.14
N LYS A 247 11.41 6.05 11.95
CA LYS A 247 10.36 6.27 12.96
C LYS A 247 10.06 5.03 13.81
N ASN A 248 10.60 3.86 13.46
CA ASN A 248 10.33 2.63 14.19
C ASN A 248 11.27 2.50 15.39
N LYS A 249 10.75 2.75 16.61
CA LYS A 249 11.51 2.69 17.88
C LYS A 249 12.19 1.35 18.16
N PHE A 250 11.72 0.28 17.51
CA PHE A 250 12.29 -1.07 17.64
C PHE A 250 13.32 -1.40 16.56
N SER A 251 13.59 -0.47 15.64
CA SER A 251 14.55 -0.67 14.55
C SER A 251 15.93 -0.17 14.95
N ASP A 252 16.98 -0.89 14.55
CA ASP A 252 18.37 -0.43 14.66
C ASP A 252 18.65 0.86 13.88
N LEU A 253 17.76 1.20 12.94
CA LEU A 253 17.84 2.44 12.18
C LEU A 253 17.13 3.62 12.86
N TYR A 254 16.42 3.42 13.98
CA TYR A 254 15.60 4.47 14.59
C TYR A 254 16.34 5.80 14.70
N ASN A 255 15.80 6.84 14.07
CA ASN A 255 16.37 8.18 14.01
C ASN A 255 15.29 9.19 13.62
N PRO A 256 14.50 9.70 14.58
CA PRO A 256 13.41 10.62 14.29
C PRO A 256 13.89 11.93 13.65
N ARG A 257 15.11 12.40 13.98
CA ARG A 257 15.76 13.55 13.32
C ARG A 257 15.91 13.32 11.82
N ALA A 258 16.42 12.14 11.42
CA ALA A 258 16.56 11.78 10.01
C ALA A 258 15.20 11.69 9.31
N SER A 259 14.20 11.10 9.97
CA SER A 259 12.84 11.05 9.43
C SER A 259 12.22 12.44 9.23
N ASN A 260 12.39 13.33 10.20
CA ASN A 260 11.91 14.71 10.12
C ASN A 260 12.65 15.49 9.03
N THR A 261 13.97 15.33 8.95
CA THR A 261 14.79 15.93 7.90
C THR A 261 14.28 15.56 6.51
N ILE A 262 14.00 14.28 6.28
CA ILE A 262 13.50 13.80 4.98
C ILE A 262 12.06 14.26 4.74
N CYS A 263 11.16 14.05 5.69
CA CYS A 263 9.75 14.32 5.49
C CYS A 263 9.43 15.82 5.38
N VAL A 264 10.10 16.68 6.16
CA VAL A 264 9.89 18.14 6.09
C VAL A 264 10.49 18.70 4.81
N ASN A 265 11.74 18.35 4.48
CA ASN A 265 12.36 18.87 3.26
C ASN A 265 11.68 18.33 1.98
N GLY A 266 11.11 17.12 2.01
CA GLY A 266 10.27 16.63 0.93
C GLY A 266 9.03 17.49 0.71
N GLN A 267 8.36 17.90 1.79
CA GLN A 267 7.22 18.82 1.70
C GLN A 267 7.62 20.20 1.13
N LEU A 268 8.82 20.70 1.47
CA LEU A 268 9.32 21.95 0.90
C LEU A 268 9.64 21.79 -0.60
N LEU A 269 10.21 20.65 -1.00
CA LEU A 269 10.56 20.40 -2.40
C LEU A 269 9.32 20.24 -3.29
N ILE A 270 8.29 19.51 -2.82
CA ILE A 270 7.04 19.37 -3.60
C ILE A 270 6.27 20.71 -3.66
N THR A 271 6.38 21.54 -2.62
CA THR A 271 5.82 22.89 -2.63
C THR A 271 6.55 23.79 -3.62
N LEU A 272 7.87 23.65 -3.77
CA LEU A 272 8.64 24.35 -4.80
C LEU A 272 8.18 23.95 -6.20
N LEU A 273 7.96 22.65 -6.46
CA LEU A 273 7.44 22.19 -7.76
C LEU A 273 6.08 22.83 -8.06
N ILE A 274 5.17 22.87 -7.08
CA ILE A 274 3.87 23.53 -7.23
C ILE A 274 4.05 25.02 -7.50
N GLU A 275 4.93 25.71 -6.77
CA GLU A 275 5.20 27.14 -6.93
C GLU A 275 5.69 27.49 -8.34
N MET A 276 6.56 26.66 -8.91
CA MET A 276 7.08 26.83 -10.27
C MET A 276 6.01 26.60 -11.35
N LEU A 277 5.11 25.65 -11.13
CA LEU A 277 4.07 25.28 -12.10
C LEU A 277 2.82 26.16 -12.01
N GLU A 278 2.52 26.71 -10.83
CA GLU A 278 1.27 27.41 -10.51
C GLU A 278 0.77 28.41 -11.58
N PRO A 279 1.62 29.22 -12.24
CA PRO A 279 1.15 30.16 -13.26
C PRO A 279 0.52 29.50 -14.50
N HIS A 280 0.79 28.21 -14.74
CA HIS A 280 0.45 27.49 -15.96
C HIS A 280 -0.52 26.33 -15.73
N ILE A 281 -0.89 26.05 -14.48
CA ILE A 281 -1.65 24.86 -14.11
C ILE A 281 -2.80 25.19 -13.17
N LYS A 282 -3.76 24.27 -13.08
CA LYS A 282 -4.69 24.22 -11.96
C LYS A 282 -4.38 23.01 -11.11
N LEU A 283 -3.93 23.25 -9.88
CA LEU A 283 -3.63 22.16 -8.95
C LEU A 283 -4.93 21.47 -8.55
N ILE A 284 -4.97 20.14 -8.68
CA ILE A 284 -6.11 19.30 -8.26
C ILE A 284 -5.84 18.70 -6.89
N GLN A 285 -4.67 18.07 -6.72
CA GLN A 285 -4.24 17.53 -5.44
C GLN A 285 -2.72 17.41 -5.33
N THR A 286 -2.27 17.36 -4.08
CA THR A 286 -0.91 17.08 -3.65
C THR A 286 -0.98 15.96 -2.63
N ASN A 287 -0.23 14.90 -2.87
CA ASN A 287 0.09 13.90 -1.86
C ASN A 287 1.59 13.96 -1.55
N THR A 288 2.06 13.10 -0.67
CA THR A 288 3.44 13.13 -0.16
C THR A 288 4.51 12.90 -1.26
N ASP A 289 4.17 12.16 -2.32
CA ASP A 289 5.14 11.70 -3.34
C ASP A 289 4.94 12.35 -4.73
N GLY A 290 3.88 13.14 -4.91
CA GLY A 290 3.52 13.69 -6.22
C GLY A 290 2.29 14.59 -6.20
N ILE A 291 2.03 15.22 -7.35
CA ILE A 291 0.91 16.13 -7.60
C ILE A 291 0.08 15.67 -8.78
N ILE A 292 -1.19 16.09 -8.78
CA ILE A 292 -2.08 15.97 -9.92
C ILE A 292 -2.54 17.37 -10.31
N ILE A 293 -2.38 17.69 -11.59
CA ILE A 293 -2.65 19.00 -12.15
C ILE A 293 -3.56 18.90 -13.37
N GLU A 294 -4.32 19.95 -13.64
CA GLU A 294 -4.82 20.23 -14.97
C GLU A 294 -3.86 21.16 -15.69
N TYR A 295 -3.69 20.94 -16.98
CA TYR A 295 -2.82 21.74 -17.83
C TYR A 295 -3.46 21.94 -19.20
N ASP A 296 -3.09 23.02 -19.87
CA ASP A 296 -3.52 23.33 -21.25
C ASP A 296 -2.37 23.13 -22.26
N ASP A 297 -1.11 23.30 -21.83
CA ASP A 297 0.09 23.20 -22.68
C ASP A 297 1.16 22.33 -22.01
N PHE A 298 1.33 21.10 -22.50
CA PHE A 298 2.30 20.14 -21.97
C PHE A 298 3.74 20.62 -22.12
N ASP A 299 4.10 21.26 -23.25
CA ASP A 299 5.48 21.66 -23.53
C ASP A 299 5.96 22.73 -22.54
N THR A 300 5.06 23.65 -22.15
CA THR A 300 5.36 24.60 -21.07
C THR A 300 5.58 23.90 -19.74
N ILE A 301 4.76 22.90 -19.40
CA ILE A 301 4.91 22.13 -18.15
C ILE A 301 6.22 21.35 -18.15
N ASP A 302 6.53 20.64 -19.23
CA ASP A 302 7.73 19.84 -19.38
C ASP A 302 8.99 20.69 -19.22
N ARG A 303 9.07 21.86 -19.86
CA ARG A 303 10.18 22.81 -19.70
C ARG A 303 10.35 23.36 -18.28
N ILE A 304 9.25 23.54 -17.53
CA ILE A 304 9.33 23.96 -16.13
C ILE A 304 9.83 22.80 -15.26
N CYS A 305 9.35 21.60 -15.54
CA CYS A 305 9.79 20.38 -14.90
C CYS A 305 11.28 20.13 -15.17
N GLU A 306 11.78 20.22 -16.39
CA GLU A 306 13.22 20.12 -16.72
C GLU A 306 14.05 21.10 -15.87
N LYS A 307 13.61 22.36 -15.74
CA LYS A 307 14.27 23.35 -14.87
C LYS A 307 14.26 22.93 -13.40
N PHE A 308 13.15 22.34 -12.93
CA PHE A 308 13.06 21.79 -11.59
C PHE A 308 14.02 20.60 -11.42
N GLU A 309 14.10 19.69 -12.37
CA GLU A 309 15.02 18.56 -12.36
C GLU A 309 16.48 19.04 -12.39
N ASP A 310 16.79 20.10 -13.14
CA ASP A 310 18.12 20.69 -13.19
C ASP A 310 18.52 21.36 -11.88
N LEU A 311 17.64 22.19 -11.33
CA LEU A 311 17.87 22.90 -10.07
C LEU A 311 18.01 21.90 -8.92
N THR A 312 17.09 20.92 -8.89
CA THR A 312 16.94 20.06 -7.73
C THR A 312 17.68 18.76 -7.89
N ARG A 313 18.04 18.28 -9.09
CA ARG A 313 18.59 16.93 -9.34
C ARG A 313 17.67 15.78 -8.91
N TYR A 314 16.36 16.01 -8.91
CA TYR A 314 15.35 14.97 -8.81
C TYR A 314 14.74 14.74 -10.17
N ASN A 315 14.56 13.48 -10.55
CA ASN A 315 13.82 13.14 -11.75
C ASN A 315 12.32 13.12 -11.45
N LEU A 316 11.53 13.51 -12.43
CA LEU A 316 10.08 13.48 -12.45
C LEU A 316 9.58 12.40 -13.40
N THR A 317 8.43 11.85 -13.09
CA THR A 317 7.69 10.97 -14.00
C THR A 317 6.30 11.50 -14.25
N PHE A 318 5.91 11.43 -15.52
CA PHE A 318 4.64 11.91 -16.01
C PHE A 318 3.72 10.76 -16.36
N THR A 319 2.44 10.90 -16.04
CA THR A 319 1.39 10.03 -16.57
C THR A 319 0.18 10.88 -16.94
N CYS A 320 -0.15 10.87 -18.23
CA CYS A 320 -1.27 11.63 -18.79
C CYS A 320 -2.58 10.86 -18.62
N TYR A 321 -3.63 11.59 -18.29
CA TYR A 321 -5.00 11.11 -18.26
C TYR A 321 -5.91 12.17 -18.89
N ASP A 322 -7.04 11.75 -19.42
CA ASP A 322 -8.02 12.63 -20.04
C ASP A 322 -8.95 13.27 -19.01
N LYS A 323 -9.24 12.55 -17.92
CA LYS A 323 -10.24 12.95 -16.92
C LYS A 323 -9.87 12.51 -15.52
N ILE A 324 -10.40 13.25 -14.54
CA ILE A 324 -10.39 12.85 -13.14
C ILE A 324 -11.79 13.01 -12.52
N TYR A 325 -12.16 12.03 -11.70
CA TYR A 325 -13.24 12.14 -10.72
C TYR A 325 -12.65 11.99 -9.33
N GLN A 326 -12.82 12.98 -8.46
CA GLN A 326 -12.16 13.03 -7.15
C GLN A 326 -13.14 13.40 -6.05
N LYS A 327 -13.19 12.57 -5.02
CA LYS A 327 -13.89 12.88 -3.77
C LYS A 327 -12.95 13.59 -2.80
N ASP A 328 -11.76 13.03 -2.59
CA ASP A 328 -10.69 13.55 -1.75
C ASP A 328 -9.33 12.95 -2.18
N VAL A 329 -8.23 13.33 -1.51
CA VAL A 329 -6.86 12.89 -1.83
C VAL A 329 -6.69 11.36 -1.85
N ASN A 330 -7.54 10.62 -1.13
CA ASN A 330 -7.46 9.16 -1.02
C ASN A 330 -8.50 8.44 -1.88
N ASN A 331 -9.39 9.16 -2.56
CA ASN A 331 -10.53 8.59 -3.27
C ASN A 331 -10.72 9.32 -4.60
N TYR A 332 -10.18 8.74 -5.68
CA TYR A 332 -10.26 9.31 -7.03
C TYR A 332 -10.13 8.24 -8.12
N LEU A 333 -10.54 8.62 -9.32
CA LEU A 333 -10.47 7.83 -10.55
C LEU A 333 -9.86 8.69 -11.65
N LEU A 334 -8.76 8.23 -12.22
CA LEU A 334 -8.14 8.81 -13.40
C LEU A 334 -8.50 7.93 -14.62
N ILE A 335 -8.85 8.57 -15.73
CA ILE A 335 -9.29 7.89 -16.95
C ILE A 335 -8.44 8.41 -18.11
N GLY A 336 -7.81 7.49 -18.84
CA GLY A 336 -7.07 7.71 -20.09
C GLY A 336 -6.94 6.38 -20.81
N ASP A 337 -5.78 6.11 -21.41
CA ASP A 337 -5.45 4.79 -21.98
C ASP A 337 -5.57 3.65 -20.95
N GLU A 338 -5.27 3.97 -19.69
CA GLU A 338 -5.49 3.11 -18.54
C GLU A 338 -6.40 3.81 -17.51
N ILE A 339 -7.10 3.00 -16.71
CA ILE A 339 -7.92 3.49 -15.60
C ILE A 339 -7.18 3.24 -14.29
N LYS A 340 -6.92 4.32 -13.55
CA LYS A 340 -6.31 4.24 -12.22
C LYS A 340 -7.33 4.61 -11.16
N ALA A 341 -7.76 3.61 -10.39
CA ALA A 341 -8.68 3.77 -9.27
C ALA A 341 -7.93 3.79 -7.92
N VAL A 342 -8.30 4.73 -7.04
CA VAL A 342 -7.73 4.87 -5.70
C VAL A 342 -8.85 4.97 -4.65
N GLY A 343 -8.61 4.37 -3.49
CA GLY A 343 -9.58 4.33 -2.39
C GLY A 343 -10.74 3.38 -2.66
N GLU A 344 -11.96 3.82 -2.35
CA GLU A 344 -13.18 3.00 -2.46
C GLU A 344 -13.50 2.57 -3.90
N LEU A 345 -12.98 3.28 -4.91
CA LEU A 345 -13.18 2.92 -6.31
C LEU A 345 -12.26 1.79 -6.77
N LYS A 346 -11.30 1.31 -5.97
CA LYS A 346 -10.48 0.15 -6.35
C LYS A 346 -11.34 -1.09 -6.57
N GLU A 347 -10.91 -1.95 -7.48
CA GLU A 347 -11.48 -3.28 -7.59
C GLU A 347 -11.27 -4.04 -6.28
N CYS A 348 -12.29 -4.79 -5.90
CA CYS A 348 -12.20 -5.65 -4.72
C CYS A 348 -11.18 -6.74 -5.02
N SER A 349 -10.22 -6.94 -4.13
CA SER A 349 -9.42 -8.15 -4.14
C SER A 349 -10.28 -9.31 -3.64
N GLU A 350 -9.91 -10.53 -4.02
CA GLU A 350 -10.65 -11.71 -3.55
C GLU A 350 -10.72 -11.78 -2.01
N GLY A 351 -9.72 -11.25 -1.31
CA GLY A 351 -9.63 -11.11 0.15
C GLY A 351 -10.54 -10.06 0.79
N ASN A 352 -11.20 -9.19 0.01
CA ASN A 352 -12.00 -8.07 0.52
C ASN A 352 -13.12 -7.69 -0.46
N TYR A 353 -14.18 -8.51 -0.47
CA TYR A 353 -15.32 -8.36 -1.36
C TYR A 353 -16.48 -7.50 -0.81
N THR A 354 -16.27 -6.83 0.33
CA THR A 354 -17.29 -5.97 0.96
C THR A 354 -17.77 -4.87 0.03
N GLU A 355 -19.09 -4.71 -0.09
CA GLU A 355 -19.77 -3.67 -0.86
C GLU A 355 -19.30 -3.62 -2.33
N SER A 356 -18.88 -4.77 -2.88
CA SER A 356 -18.25 -4.83 -4.20
C SER A 356 -19.17 -4.28 -5.31
N ILE A 357 -20.46 -4.62 -5.27
CA ILE A 357 -21.44 -4.11 -6.25
C ILE A 357 -21.60 -2.58 -6.23
N ILE A 358 -21.50 -1.96 -5.05
CA ILE A 358 -21.56 -0.50 -4.92
C ILE A 358 -20.34 0.12 -5.61
N LYS A 359 -19.14 -0.38 -5.31
CA LYS A 359 -17.89 0.12 -5.90
C LYS A 359 -17.86 -0.10 -7.42
N ARG A 360 -18.30 -1.27 -7.88
CA ARG A 360 -18.38 -1.64 -9.29
C ARG A 360 -19.37 -0.77 -10.06
N SER A 361 -20.58 -0.56 -9.54
CA SER A 361 -21.58 0.31 -10.18
C SER A 361 -21.15 1.78 -10.22
N MET A 362 -20.50 2.28 -9.16
CA MET A 362 -19.90 3.62 -9.16
C MET A 362 -18.81 3.74 -10.22
N ARG A 363 -17.89 2.77 -10.32
CA ARG A 363 -16.86 2.75 -11.36
C ARG A 363 -17.47 2.76 -12.75
N ALA A 364 -18.40 1.84 -13.04
CA ALA A 364 -19.05 1.72 -14.34
C ALA A 364 -19.76 3.02 -14.74
N TYR A 365 -20.45 3.67 -13.80
CA TYR A 365 -21.06 4.98 -14.04
C TYR A 365 -20.02 6.04 -14.41
N LEU A 366 -18.94 6.14 -13.63
CA LEU A 366 -17.91 7.16 -13.85
C LEU A 366 -17.08 6.92 -15.13
N THR A 367 -16.94 5.68 -15.59
CA THR A 367 -16.12 5.33 -16.76
C THR A 367 -16.91 5.35 -18.06
N SER A 368 -18.10 4.74 -18.09
CA SER A 368 -18.89 4.52 -19.31
C SER A 368 -20.27 5.18 -19.29
N GLY A 369 -20.65 5.83 -18.20
CA GLY A 369 -22.00 6.39 -18.02
C GLY A 369 -23.07 5.32 -17.82
N GLU A 370 -22.69 4.07 -17.53
CA GLU A 370 -23.67 3.01 -17.25
C GLU A 370 -24.48 3.36 -16.00
N LYS A 371 -25.81 3.36 -16.12
CA LYS A 371 -26.71 3.67 -15.01
C LYS A 371 -26.43 2.73 -13.84
N ILE A 372 -26.18 3.28 -12.65
CA ILE A 372 -25.95 2.52 -11.40
C ILE A 372 -27.00 1.42 -11.20
N ALA A 373 -28.28 1.75 -11.37
CA ALA A 373 -29.38 0.79 -11.23
C ALA A 373 -29.31 -0.38 -12.22
N LYS A 374 -28.83 -0.13 -13.46
CA LYS A 374 -28.65 -1.18 -14.46
C LYS A 374 -27.55 -2.16 -14.03
N THR A 375 -26.41 -1.66 -13.55
CA THR A 375 -25.31 -2.51 -13.10
C THR A 375 -25.70 -3.36 -11.89
N ILE A 376 -26.43 -2.78 -10.93
CA ILE A 376 -26.90 -3.49 -9.74
C ILE A 376 -27.92 -4.57 -10.11
N ASN A 377 -28.98 -4.22 -10.84
CA ASN A 377 -30.10 -5.12 -11.14
C ASN A 377 -29.70 -6.27 -12.09
N ASN A 378 -28.66 -6.09 -12.90
CA ASN A 378 -28.16 -7.14 -13.79
C ASN A 378 -27.12 -8.07 -13.14
N CYS A 379 -26.69 -7.79 -11.91
CA CYS A 379 -25.70 -8.61 -11.21
C CYS A 379 -26.31 -9.93 -10.72
N LYS A 380 -25.68 -11.05 -11.12
CA LYS A 380 -26.11 -12.42 -10.77
C LYS A 380 -25.12 -13.14 -9.84
N GLU A 381 -24.14 -12.45 -9.29
CA GLU A 381 -23.11 -13.06 -8.44
C GLU A 381 -23.34 -12.72 -6.97
N GLU A 382 -23.68 -13.71 -6.13
CA GLU A 382 -24.12 -13.42 -4.75
C GLU A 382 -23.08 -12.76 -3.88
N ARG A 383 -21.83 -13.07 -4.18
CA ARG A 383 -20.66 -12.49 -3.52
C ARG A 383 -20.59 -10.97 -3.69
N GLU A 384 -21.06 -10.40 -4.79
CA GLU A 384 -20.99 -8.95 -5.07
C GLU A 384 -21.81 -8.10 -4.08
N PHE A 385 -22.82 -8.71 -3.44
CA PHE A 385 -23.71 -8.08 -2.44
C PHE A 385 -23.26 -8.33 -1.00
N GLN A 386 -22.08 -8.93 -0.80
CA GLN A 386 -21.57 -9.20 0.54
C GLN A 386 -21.15 -7.90 1.25
N ILE A 387 -21.53 -7.74 2.51
CA ILE A 387 -21.02 -6.66 3.38
C ILE A 387 -20.43 -7.29 4.64
N LEU A 388 -19.10 -7.35 4.70
CA LEU A 388 -18.33 -7.82 5.84
C LEU A 388 -18.00 -6.64 6.75
N ALA A 389 -18.23 -6.83 8.04
CA ALA A 389 -17.80 -5.92 9.09
C ALA A 389 -16.77 -6.63 10.00
N LYS A 390 -15.84 -5.85 10.57
CA LYS A 390 -14.77 -6.37 11.44
C LYS A 390 -15.36 -6.90 12.77
N PRO A 391 -14.66 -7.79 13.51
CA PRO A 391 -15.19 -8.51 14.68
C PRO A 391 -15.87 -7.65 15.76
N ASP A 392 -15.53 -6.37 15.88
CA ASP A 392 -16.14 -5.46 16.88
C ASP A 392 -17.40 -4.73 16.37
N TYR A 393 -17.82 -4.95 15.12
CA TYR A 393 -19.01 -4.37 14.51
C TYR A 393 -19.73 -5.40 13.61
N ARG A 394 -21.02 -5.58 13.85
CA ARG A 394 -21.94 -6.58 13.26
C ARG A 394 -21.86 -6.70 11.72
N VAL A 395 -21.77 -7.94 11.20
CA VAL A 395 -21.81 -8.27 9.76
C VAL A 395 -23.24 -8.35 9.25
N PHE A 396 -23.52 -7.79 8.06
CA PHE A 396 -24.83 -7.84 7.39
C PHE A 396 -24.68 -8.49 6.01
N ALA A 397 -24.89 -9.79 5.87
CA ALA A 397 -24.94 -10.44 4.55
C ALA A 397 -26.38 -10.47 4.05
N ASN A 398 -26.67 -9.91 2.86
CA ASN A 398 -27.97 -10.08 2.20
C ASN A 398 -27.84 -10.00 0.68
N TRP A 399 -28.17 -11.11 0.02
CA TRP A 399 -28.58 -11.17 -1.39
C TRP A 399 -30.10 -11.15 -1.41
N TYR A 400 -30.75 -10.08 -1.90
CA TYR A 400 -32.18 -10.07 -2.25
C TYR A 400 -33.13 -10.89 -1.34
N GLY A 401 -33.00 -10.74 -0.01
CA GLY A 401 -33.83 -11.46 0.96
C GLY A 401 -33.52 -12.95 1.16
N ARG A 402 -32.37 -13.47 0.70
CA ARG A 402 -31.89 -14.84 0.95
C ARG A 402 -30.56 -14.84 1.72
N PRO A 403 -30.44 -15.68 2.76
CA PRO A 403 -29.17 -15.90 3.43
C PRO A 403 -28.17 -16.53 2.46
N ILE A 404 -26.97 -15.94 2.34
CA ILE A 404 -25.87 -16.55 1.59
C ILE A 404 -25.36 -17.74 2.42
N LYS A 405 -25.50 -18.97 1.90
CA LYS A 405 -24.91 -20.15 2.55
C LYS A 405 -23.39 -20.04 2.51
N GLY A 406 -22.73 -20.20 3.67
CA GLY A 406 -21.26 -20.26 3.78
C GLY A 406 -20.59 -19.04 4.42
N VAL A 407 -21.32 -17.94 4.69
CA VAL A 407 -20.74 -16.75 5.33
C VAL A 407 -20.89 -16.84 6.86
N PHE A 408 -19.80 -17.14 7.58
CA PHE A 408 -19.74 -17.00 9.03
C PHE A 408 -18.89 -15.79 9.43
N SER A 409 -19.41 -14.98 10.36
CA SER A 409 -18.66 -14.00 11.15
C SER A 409 -18.63 -14.45 12.61
N PHE A 410 -17.55 -14.14 13.33
CA PHE A 410 -17.53 -14.20 14.80
C PHE A 410 -18.67 -13.28 15.30
N ASP A 411 -19.61 -13.84 16.03
CA ASP A 411 -20.84 -13.21 16.55
C ASP A 411 -21.72 -12.49 15.51
N VAL A 412 -22.51 -13.27 14.77
CA VAL A 412 -23.65 -12.76 14.01
C VAL A 412 -24.63 -12.12 15.01
N SER A 413 -24.88 -10.81 14.84
CA SER A 413 -26.06 -10.18 15.42
C SER A 413 -27.30 -10.82 14.82
N ASN A 414 -28.18 -11.38 15.66
CA ASN A 414 -29.51 -11.85 15.24
C ASN A 414 -30.41 -10.73 14.66
N GLN A 415 -29.97 -9.46 14.74
CA GLN A 415 -30.61 -8.33 14.07
C GLN A 415 -30.04 -8.19 12.65
N PHE A 416 -30.53 -8.99 11.70
CA PHE A 416 -30.24 -8.80 10.28
C PHE A 416 -30.88 -7.48 9.80
N LYS A 417 -30.08 -6.49 9.39
CA LYS A 417 -30.58 -5.40 8.54
C LYS A 417 -30.65 -5.91 7.11
N TYR A 418 -31.86 -5.89 6.56
CA TYR A 418 -32.14 -6.23 5.18
C TYR A 418 -31.95 -5.02 4.30
N TYR A 419 -31.06 -5.13 3.32
CA TYR A 419 -30.84 -4.13 2.28
C TYR A 419 -31.37 -4.70 0.97
N ASP A 420 -32.35 -4.02 0.39
CA ASP A 420 -32.91 -4.34 -0.92
C ASP A 420 -32.10 -3.65 -2.03
N GLU A 421 -32.48 -3.89 -3.29
CA GLU A 421 -31.82 -3.29 -4.46
C GLU A 421 -31.85 -1.76 -4.39
N ASN A 422 -32.97 -1.18 -3.91
CA ASN A 422 -33.13 0.26 -3.75
C ASN A 422 -32.10 0.84 -2.78
N TRP A 423 -31.77 0.13 -1.70
CA TRP A 423 -30.73 0.54 -0.78
C TRP A 423 -29.36 0.60 -1.46
N TYR A 424 -28.97 -0.46 -2.18
CA TYR A 424 -27.68 -0.50 -2.89
C TYR A 424 -27.58 0.61 -3.93
N ILE A 425 -28.66 0.84 -4.69
CA ILE A 425 -28.75 1.92 -5.68
C ILE A 425 -28.61 3.28 -5.00
N SER A 426 -29.39 3.52 -3.94
CA SER A 426 -29.40 4.79 -3.22
C SER A 426 -28.03 5.09 -2.59
N GLU A 427 -27.37 4.07 -2.04
CA GLU A 427 -26.07 4.21 -1.42
C GLU A 427 -24.97 4.47 -2.46
N ALA A 428 -24.98 3.77 -3.59
CA ALA A 428 -24.07 4.03 -4.70
C ALA A 428 -24.27 5.45 -5.28
N ILE A 429 -25.51 5.88 -5.48
CA ILE A 429 -25.86 7.25 -5.91
C ILE A 429 -25.33 8.29 -4.92
N ARG A 430 -25.56 8.07 -3.61
CA ARG A 430 -25.11 8.98 -2.55
C ARG A 430 -23.60 9.09 -2.51
N ARG A 431 -22.87 7.99 -2.72
CA ARG A 431 -21.39 7.97 -2.73
C ARG A 431 -20.83 8.60 -4.00
N VAL A 432 -21.38 8.28 -5.18
CA VAL A 432 -20.84 8.79 -6.45
C VAL A 432 -21.00 10.30 -6.58
N LYS A 433 -22.08 10.90 -6.05
CA LYS A 433 -22.25 12.37 -5.98
C LYS A 433 -21.09 13.09 -5.28
N LYS A 434 -20.39 12.42 -4.36
CA LYS A 434 -19.22 13.00 -3.67
C LYS A 434 -18.01 13.17 -4.59
N TYR A 435 -18.02 12.62 -5.80
CA TYR A 435 -16.98 12.78 -6.82
C TYR A 435 -17.23 13.97 -7.74
N GLY A 436 -18.16 14.88 -7.38
CA GLY A 436 -18.43 16.10 -8.14
C GLY A 436 -19.29 15.90 -9.38
N VAL A 437 -20.02 14.77 -9.47
CA VAL A 437 -20.94 14.46 -10.57
C VAL A 437 -22.39 14.74 -10.19
N THR A 438 -23.17 15.20 -11.15
CA THR A 438 -24.63 15.24 -11.06
C THR A 438 -25.21 14.00 -11.75
N LEU A 439 -26.27 13.43 -11.18
CA LEU A 439 -26.91 12.17 -11.59
C LEU A 439 -28.34 12.42 -12.05
#